data_AF-A0A822G422-F1
#
_entry.id   AF-A0A822G422-F1
#
_cell.length_a   1.000
_cell.length_b   1.000
_cell.length_c   1.000
_cell.angle_alpha   90.00
_cell.angle_beta   90.00
_cell.angle_gamma   90.00
#
_symmetry.space_group_name_H-M   'P 1'
#
loop_
_entity.id
_entity.type
_entity.pdbx_description
1 polymer ?
#
loop_
_entity_poly.entity_id
_entity_poly.type
_entity_poly.pdbx_seq_one_letter_code
_entity_poly.pdbx_strand_id
1 'polypeptide(L)'
;VVSILGIILDIFDVADIPMFKSMKTLRALRSLKAMSRFEGIRIVVKALFGAISSIFNVLLVCLVFWLLFSIRGVQLFGRKFYKCVYVDTHDRVNISENITNKIDCLNKNFTWENSRINVDNVFNGYLALFQI
;
A
#
# COMPACT_ATOMS: atom_id res chain seq x y z
N VAL A 1 0.02 5.29 28.64
CA VAL A 1 -0.91 4.94 27.54
C VAL A 1 -1.06 3.42 27.41
N VAL A 2 -0.04 2.61 27.73
CA VAL A 2 -0.23 1.19 28.13
C VAL A 2 -0.54 1.14 29.63
N SER A 3 -1.75 1.52 30.05
CA SER A 3 -2.08 1.37 31.49
C SER A 3 -3.55 1.28 31.83
N ILE A 4 -4.46 1.59 30.91
CA ILE A 4 -5.90 1.42 31.15
C ILE A 4 -6.47 0.59 30.00
N LEU A 5 -6.17 0.98 28.76
CA LEU A 5 -6.60 0.23 27.58
C LEU A 5 -6.05 -1.21 27.56
N GLY A 6 -4.78 -1.42 27.91
CA GLY A 6 -4.19 -2.77 27.95
C GLY A 6 -4.81 -3.67 29.01
N ILE A 7 -5.08 -3.12 30.21
CA ILE A 7 -5.71 -3.85 31.32
C ILE A 7 -7.15 -4.21 30.97
N ILE A 8 -7.90 -3.28 30.35
CA ILE A 8 -9.26 -3.52 29.88
C ILE A 8 -9.28 -4.65 28.84
N LEU A 9 -8.35 -4.65 27.88
CA LEU A 9 -8.30 -5.65 26.81
C LEU A 9 -7.87 -7.04 27.31
N ASP A 10 -6.99 -7.11 28.31
CA ASP A 10 -6.61 -8.36 28.99
C ASP A 10 -7.80 -8.93 29.80
N ILE A 11 -8.63 -8.09 30.43
CA ILE A 11 -9.85 -8.51 31.14
C ILE A 11 -10.91 -9.06 30.18
N PHE A 12 -11.00 -8.51 28.96
CA PHE A 12 -11.93 -8.96 27.93
C PHE A 12 -11.41 -10.13 27.08
N ASP A 13 -10.26 -10.73 27.43
CA ASP A 13 -9.63 -11.88 26.72
C ASP A 13 -9.40 -11.64 25.22
N VAL A 14 -9.15 -10.37 24.85
CA VAL A 14 -8.92 -9.96 23.45
C VAL A 14 -7.41 -9.82 23.15
N ALA A 15 -6.57 -10.10 24.15
CA ALA A 15 -5.14 -9.82 24.14
C ALA A 15 -4.33 -10.65 23.13
N ASP A 16 -4.83 -11.84 22.76
CA ASP A 16 -4.14 -12.77 21.86
C ASP A 16 -4.39 -12.48 20.36
N ILE A 17 -5.19 -11.48 20.03
CA ILE A 17 -5.36 -11.08 18.63
C ILE A 17 -4.05 -10.44 18.14
N PRO A 18 -3.48 -10.88 17.00
CA PRO A 18 -2.20 -10.39 16.46
C PRO A 18 -2.14 -8.86 16.23
N MET A 19 -3.30 -8.20 16.18
CA MET A 19 -3.46 -6.75 16.13
C MET A 19 -2.84 -6.03 17.35
N PHE A 20 -2.89 -6.63 18.55
CA PHE A 20 -2.35 -6.02 19.77
C PHE A 20 -0.83 -6.17 19.90
N LYS A 21 -0.22 -7.13 19.19
CA LYS A 21 1.25 -7.29 19.10
C LYS A 21 1.88 -6.13 18.32
N SER A 22 1.22 -5.64 17.27
CA SER A 22 1.60 -4.42 16.53
C SER A 22 1.50 -3.15 17.38
N MET A 23 0.65 -3.12 18.42
CA MET A 23 0.56 -1.99 19.35
C MET A 23 1.86 -1.73 20.13
N LYS A 24 2.80 -2.70 20.16
CA LYS A 24 4.14 -2.53 20.72
C LYS A 24 5.07 -1.70 19.82
N THR A 25 4.87 -1.63 18.50
CA THR A 25 5.65 -0.75 17.60
C THR A 25 5.24 0.72 17.74
N LEU A 26 4.05 1.00 18.28
CA LEU A 26 3.64 2.36 18.68
C LEU A 26 4.51 2.94 19.81
N ARG A 27 5.43 2.16 20.42
CA ARG A 27 6.51 2.68 21.26
C ARG A 27 7.41 3.67 20.52
N ALA A 28 7.50 3.60 19.18
CA ALA A 28 8.15 4.61 18.35
C ALA A 28 7.44 5.98 18.39
N LEU A 29 6.14 6.06 18.70
CA LEU A 29 5.50 7.37 18.94
C LEU A 29 5.95 8.01 20.27
N ARG A 30 6.56 7.23 21.18
CA ARG A 30 7.14 7.79 22.42
C ARG A 30 8.35 8.66 22.14
N SER A 31 9.19 8.31 21.15
CA SER A 31 10.30 9.16 20.72
C SER A 31 9.79 10.44 20.04
N LEU A 32 8.66 10.37 19.32
CA LEU A 32 7.97 11.55 18.79
C LEU A 32 7.44 12.48 19.90
N LYS A 33 6.97 11.94 21.02
CA LYS A 33 6.59 12.70 22.23
C LYS A 33 7.79 13.32 22.96
N ALA A 34 8.97 12.72 22.85
CA ALA A 34 10.21 13.33 23.36
C ALA A 34 10.62 14.55 22.52
N MET A 35 10.42 14.52 21.20
CA MET A 35 10.58 15.69 20.32
C MET A 35 9.51 16.77 20.55
N SER A 36 8.27 16.40 20.89
CA SER A 36 7.22 17.39 21.21
C SER A 36 7.41 18.12 22.55
N ARG A 37 8.51 17.86 23.28
CA ARG A 37 8.89 18.59 24.50
C ARG A 37 9.43 19.99 24.18
N PHE A 38 9.88 20.21 22.96
CA PHE A 38 10.28 21.54 22.48
C PHE A 38 9.03 22.34 22.11
N GLU A 39 8.87 23.51 22.74
CA GLU A 39 7.69 24.38 22.64
C GLU A 39 7.36 24.76 21.18
N GLY A 40 8.39 24.93 20.34
CA GLY A 40 8.25 25.21 18.91
C GLY A 40 7.55 24.10 18.11
N ILE A 41 7.81 22.82 18.39
CA ILE A 41 7.25 21.69 17.62
C ILE A 41 5.74 21.54 17.91
N ARG A 42 5.32 21.84 19.15
CA ARG A 42 3.90 21.75 19.54
C ARG A 42 3.02 22.75 18.79
N ILE A 43 3.56 23.93 18.49
CA ILE A 43 2.85 24.98 17.75
C ILE A 43 2.64 24.53 16.30
N VAL A 44 3.68 24.00 15.66
CA VAL A 44 3.61 23.48 14.29
C VAL A 44 2.62 22.32 14.16
N VAL A 45 2.63 21.37 15.10
CA VAL A 45 1.69 20.24 15.09
C VAL A 45 0.24 20.72 15.27
N LYS A 46 -0.02 21.68 16.17
CA LYS A 46 -1.36 22.26 16.32
C LYS A 46 -1.82 23.00 15.05
N ALA A 47 -0.92 23.74 14.42
CA ALA A 47 -1.20 24.41 13.14
C ALA A 47 -1.49 23.39 12.02
N LEU A 48 -0.72 22.29 11.96
CA LEU A 48 -0.97 21.19 11.03
C LEU A 48 -2.35 20.57 11.25
N PHE A 49 -2.73 20.24 12.49
CA PHE A 49 -4.06 19.70 12.78
C PHE A 49 -5.19 20.67 12.43
N GLY A 50 -4.98 21.99 12.56
CA GLY A 50 -5.92 23.00 12.07
C GLY A 50 -6.04 23.00 10.53
N ALA A 51 -4.95 22.77 9.81
CA ALA A 51 -4.94 22.72 8.35
C ALA A 51 -5.47 21.39 7.76
N ILE A 52 -5.35 20.28 8.49
CA ILE A 52 -5.78 18.94 8.03
C ILE A 52 -7.24 18.91 7.61
N SER A 53 -8.13 19.62 8.32
CA SER A 53 -9.56 19.64 7.97
C SER A 53 -9.84 20.26 6.59
N SER A 54 -9.07 21.26 6.19
CA SER A 54 -9.18 21.87 4.85
C SER A 54 -8.56 20.96 3.79
N ILE A 55 -7.40 20.37 4.10
CA ILE A 55 -6.69 19.44 3.21
C ILE A 55 -7.56 18.19 2.93
N PHE A 56 -8.30 17.68 3.92
CA PHE A 56 -9.14 16.51 3.76
C PHE A 56 -10.24 16.70 2.70
N ASN A 57 -10.83 17.89 2.63
CA ASN A 57 -11.84 18.20 1.61
C ASN A 57 -11.26 18.13 0.20
N VAL A 58 -10.07 18.70 -0.02
CA VAL A 58 -9.38 18.65 -1.32
C VAL A 58 -8.95 17.22 -1.64
N LEU A 59 -8.39 16.50 -0.66
CA LEU A 59 -8.01 15.10 -0.82
C LEU A 59 -9.19 14.24 -1.22
N LEU A 60 -10.37 14.43 -0.63
CA LEU A 60 -11.56 13.66 -0.97
C LEU A 60 -11.94 13.81 -2.46
N VAL A 61 -11.88 15.04 -2.98
CA VAL A 61 -12.13 15.30 -4.41
C VAL A 61 -11.07 14.61 -5.28
N CYS A 62 -9.79 14.72 -4.92
CA CYS A 62 -8.70 14.03 -5.62
C CYS A 62 -8.86 12.50 -5.59
N LEU A 63 -9.27 11.93 -4.45
CA LEU A 63 -9.52 10.50 -4.30
C LEU A 63 -10.61 10.02 -5.25
N VAL A 64 -11.73 10.73 -5.32
CA VAL A 64 -12.83 10.37 -6.24
C VAL A 64 -12.36 10.45 -7.69
N PHE A 65 -11.63 11.50 -8.06
CA PHE A 65 -11.11 11.66 -9.41
C PHE A 65 -10.14 10.54 -9.81
N TRP A 66 -9.18 10.21 -8.95
CA TRP A 66 -8.26 9.10 -9.16
C TRP A 66 -8.95 7.74 -9.15
N LEU A 67 -10.01 7.57 -8.35
CA LEU A 67 -10.82 6.36 -8.36
C LEU A 67 -11.46 6.12 -9.74
N LEU A 68 -12.01 7.17 -10.36
CA LEU A 68 -12.61 7.08 -11.69
C LEU A 68 -11.59 6.62 -12.74
N PHE A 69 -10.38 7.21 -12.73
CA PHE A 69 -9.31 6.77 -13.63
C PHE A 69 -8.85 5.35 -13.34
N SER A 70 -8.75 4.96 -12.07
CA SER A 70 -8.38 3.60 -11.71
C SER A 70 -9.41 2.57 -12.19
N ILE A 71 -10.71 2.83 -12.06
CA ILE A 71 -11.77 1.93 -12.57
C ILE A 71 -11.67 1.77 -14.08
N ARG A 72 -11.51 2.87 -14.82
CA ARG A 72 -11.33 2.82 -16.27
C ARG A 72 -10.01 2.14 -16.66
N GLY A 73 -8.95 2.36 -15.89
CA GLY A 73 -7.64 1.74 -16.07
C GLY A 73 -7.68 0.22 -15.91
N VAL A 74 -8.39 -0.28 -14.89
CA VAL A 74 -8.59 -1.74 -14.68
C VAL A 74 -9.35 -2.36 -15.86
N GLN A 75 -10.39 -1.69 -16.38
CA GLN A 75 -11.14 -2.20 -17.52
C GLN A 75 -10.31 -2.28 -18.82
N LEU A 76 -9.41 -1.31 -19.04
CA LEU A 76 -8.63 -1.22 -20.27
C LEU A 76 -7.35 -2.07 -20.23
N PHE A 77 -6.70 -2.14 -19.07
CA PHE A 77 -5.37 -2.72 -18.91
C PHE A 77 -5.31 -3.86 -17.89
N GLY A 78 -6.45 -4.29 -17.36
CA GLY A 78 -6.54 -5.43 -16.45
C GLY A 78 -5.88 -6.67 -17.04
N ARG A 79 -5.00 -7.29 -16.24
CA ARG A 79 -4.24 -8.51 -16.56
C ARG A 79 -3.33 -8.43 -17.77
N LYS A 80 -3.05 -7.24 -18.32
CA LYS A 80 -2.12 -7.06 -19.45
C LYS A 80 -0.65 -6.90 -19.03
N PHE A 81 -0.38 -6.72 -17.74
CA PHE A 81 0.97 -6.50 -17.20
C PHE A 81 1.73 -7.78 -16.82
N TYR A 82 1.13 -8.94 -17.06
CA TYR A 82 1.81 -10.21 -16.87
C TYR A 82 2.85 -10.43 -17.97
N LYS A 83 3.97 -11.02 -17.57
CA LYS A 83 5.10 -11.32 -18.44
C LYS A 83 5.64 -12.72 -18.14
N CYS A 84 6.14 -13.37 -19.19
CA CYS A 84 6.92 -14.59 -19.06
C CYS A 84 8.39 -14.21 -18.78
N VAL A 85 9.00 -14.82 -17.77
CA VAL A 85 10.40 -14.57 -17.40
C VAL A 85 11.19 -15.87 -17.21
N TYR A 86 12.49 -15.79 -17.46
CA TYR A 86 13.42 -16.90 -17.19
C TYR A 86 13.48 -17.17 -15.67
N VAL A 87 13.57 -18.45 -15.29
CA VAL A 87 13.58 -18.88 -13.87
C VAL A 87 14.79 -18.32 -13.12
N ASP A 88 15.95 -18.28 -13.77
CA ASP A 88 17.21 -17.94 -13.10
C ASP A 88 17.45 -16.43 -13.02
N THR A 89 17.19 -15.70 -14.11
CA THR A 89 17.51 -14.26 -14.20
C THR A 89 16.34 -13.34 -13.92
N HIS A 90 15.09 -13.85 -13.92
CA HIS A 90 13.86 -13.04 -13.87
C HIS A 90 13.74 -11.98 -14.98
N ASP A 91 14.52 -12.12 -16.05
CA ASP A 91 14.45 -11.25 -17.22
C ASP A 91 13.30 -11.66 -18.14
N ARG A 92 12.77 -10.68 -18.88
CA ARG A 92 11.73 -10.92 -19.88
C ARG A 92 12.24 -11.85 -20.97
N VAL A 93 11.45 -12.87 -21.28
CA VAL A 93 11.76 -13.76 -22.41
C VAL A 93 11.72 -12.98 -23.72
N ASN A 94 12.67 -13.25 -24.61
CA ASN A 94 12.79 -12.59 -25.90
C ASN A 94 11.65 -13.00 -26.85
N ILE A 95 11.23 -12.07 -27.72
CA ILE A 95 10.15 -12.27 -28.70
C ILE A 95 10.47 -13.45 -29.66
N SER A 96 11.75 -13.74 -29.87
CA SER A 96 12.26 -14.83 -30.70
C SER A 96 11.77 -16.22 -30.28
N GLU A 97 11.34 -16.40 -29.03
CA GLU A 97 10.85 -17.70 -28.53
C GLU A 97 9.38 -18.01 -28.91
N ASN A 98 8.71 -17.11 -29.63
CA ASN A 98 7.33 -17.26 -30.14
C ASN A 98 6.29 -17.62 -29.06
N ILE A 99 6.42 -17.02 -27.87
CA ILE A 99 5.51 -17.26 -26.74
C ILE A 99 4.29 -16.35 -26.87
N THR A 100 3.15 -16.95 -27.21
CA THR A 100 1.89 -16.21 -27.43
C THR A 100 0.94 -16.25 -26.24
N ASN A 101 1.02 -17.32 -25.43
CA ASN A 101 0.06 -17.60 -24.37
C ASN A 101 0.76 -18.00 -23.07
N LYS A 102 0.06 -17.84 -21.94
CA LYS A 102 0.52 -18.30 -20.63
C LYS A 102 0.86 -19.80 -20.60
N ILE A 103 0.09 -20.62 -21.33
CA ILE A 103 0.30 -22.09 -21.38
C ILE A 103 1.65 -22.41 -22.03
N ASP A 104 1.99 -21.70 -23.11
CA ASP A 104 3.25 -21.91 -23.82
C ASP A 104 4.47 -21.49 -22.96
N CYS A 105 4.32 -20.40 -22.20
CA CYS A 105 5.31 -19.98 -21.20
C CYS A 105 5.57 -21.10 -20.17
N LEU A 106 4.52 -21.71 -19.63
CA LEU A 106 4.64 -22.78 -18.63
C LEU A 106 5.17 -24.08 -19.21
N ASN A 107 4.81 -24.41 -20.45
CA ASN A 107 5.31 -25.62 -21.15
C ASN A 107 6.82 -25.57 -21.38
N LYS A 108 7.39 -24.38 -21.54
CA LYS A 108 8.84 -24.16 -21.70
C LYS A 108 9.61 -24.02 -20.38
N ASN A 109 8.94 -24.31 -19.25
CA ASN A 109 9.52 -24.20 -17.90
C ASN A 109 9.94 -22.77 -17.50
N PHE A 110 9.22 -21.76 -17.98
CA PHE A 110 9.39 -20.36 -17.55
C PHE A 110 8.36 -19.97 -16.48
N THR A 111 8.59 -18.84 -15.79
CA THR A 111 7.66 -18.32 -14.79
C THR A 111 6.79 -17.21 -15.37
N TRP A 112 5.48 -17.29 -15.08
CA TRP A 112 4.51 -16.27 -15.47
C TRP A 112 4.26 -15.32 -14.29
N GLU A 113 4.98 -14.22 -14.26
CA GLU A 113 4.92 -13.25 -13.17
C GLU A 113 4.19 -11.96 -13.56
N ASN A 114 3.59 -11.32 -12.56
CA ASN A 114 2.98 -10.00 -12.72
C ASN A 114 4.00 -8.90 -12.39
N SER A 115 3.89 -7.78 -13.07
CA SER A 115 4.66 -6.59 -12.72
C SER A 115 4.30 -6.10 -11.31
N ARG A 116 5.30 -5.62 -10.56
CA ARG A 116 5.11 -5.11 -9.18
C ARG A 116 4.09 -3.97 -9.11
N ILE A 117 4.04 -3.15 -10.16
CA ILE A 117 3.05 -2.08 -10.34
C ILE A 117 2.11 -2.55 -11.44
N ASN A 118 0.84 -2.75 -11.10
CA ASN A 118 -0.18 -3.28 -12.01
C ASN A 118 -1.55 -2.61 -11.77
N VAL A 119 -2.47 -2.78 -12.70
CA VAL A 119 -3.85 -2.25 -12.67
C VAL A 119 -4.86 -3.41 -12.72
N ASP A 120 -4.61 -4.46 -11.94
CA ASP A 120 -5.55 -5.58 -11.84
C ASP A 120 -6.70 -5.29 -10.87
N ASN A 121 -6.45 -4.42 -9.89
CA ASN A 121 -7.41 -3.96 -8.90
C ASN A 121 -7.39 -2.44 -8.81
N VAL A 122 -8.50 -1.85 -8.36
CA VAL A 122 -8.65 -0.40 -8.22
C VAL A 122 -7.60 0.20 -7.28
N PHE A 123 -7.24 -0.50 -6.20
CA PHE A 123 -6.21 -0.04 -5.26
C PHE A 123 -4.81 -0.04 -5.90
N ASN A 124 -4.44 -1.11 -6.61
CA ASN A 124 -3.15 -1.16 -7.30
C ASN A 124 -3.08 -0.13 -8.43
N GLY A 125 -4.19 0.09 -9.14
CA GLY A 125 -4.27 1.14 -10.16
C GLY A 125 -4.13 2.54 -9.59
N TYR A 126 -4.67 2.76 -8.38
CA TYR A 126 -4.48 4.00 -7.65
C TYR A 126 -3.01 4.22 -7.23
N LEU A 127 -2.32 3.16 -6.75
CA LEU A 127 -0.87 3.21 -6.48
C LEU A 127 -0.05 3.49 -7.74
N ALA A 128 -0.43 2.89 -8.88
CA ALA A 128 0.24 3.11 -10.15
C ALA A 128 0.11 4.56 -10.63
N LEU A 129 -1.07 5.18 -10.46
CA LEU A 129 -1.30 6.60 -10.79
C LEU A 129 -0.47 7.56 -9.93
N PHE A 130 -0.22 7.20 -8.68
CA PHE A 130 0.59 7.99 -7.76
C PHE A 130 2.09 7.97 -8.04
N GLN A 131 2.57 6.94 -8.75
CA GLN A 131 3.97 6.77 -9.05
C GLN A 131 4.40 7.49 -10.35
N ILE A 132 3.43 7.85 -11.18
CA ILE A 132 3.61 8.67 -12.39
C ILE A 132 3.90 10.12 -11.99
#